data_AF-A0A8T6Q2S9-F1
#
_entry.id   AF-A0A8T6Q2S9-F1
#
_cell.length_a   1.000
_cell.length_b   1.000
_cell.length_c   1.000
_cell.angle_alpha   90.00
_cell.angle_beta   90.00
_cell.angle_gamma   90.00
#
_symmetry.space_group_name_H-M   'P 1'
#
loop_
_entity.id
_entity.type
_entity.pdbx_description
1 polymer ?
#
loop_
_entity_poly.entity_id
_entity_poly.type
_entity_poly.pdbx_seq_one_letter_code
_entity_poly.pdbx_strand_id
1 'polypeptide(L)' 'MSEPLLIARTPDTELFLLPGMANRHGLITGATGTGKTVTLQKLAESLSEIGVPVFMADVKGDLTGIAQAGTA' A
#
# COMPACT_ATOMS: atom_id res chain seq x y z
N MET A 1 -17.33 4.90 10.64
CA MET A 1 -15.86 5.03 10.62
C MET A 1 -15.35 4.00 9.62
N SER A 2 -14.44 4.35 8.72
CA SER A 2 -13.88 3.42 7.74
C SER A 2 -13.14 2.27 8.45
N GLU A 3 -13.22 1.06 7.91
CA GLU A 3 -12.58 -0.12 8.49
C GLU A 3 -11.04 0.05 8.50
N PRO A 4 -10.33 -0.40 9.56
CA PRO A 4 -8.87 -0.43 9.59
C PRO A 4 -8.28 -1.28 8.46
N LEU A 5 -7.25 -0.79 7.78
CA LEU A 5 -6.63 -1.47 6.65
C LEU A 5 -5.50 -2.38 7.14
N LEU A 6 -5.59 -3.68 6.92
CA LEU A 6 -4.48 -4.60 7.22
C LEU A 6 -3.33 -4.36 6.24
N ILE A 7 -2.17 -3.89 6.74
CA ILE A 7 -1.01 -3.53 5.90
C ILE A 7 0.20 -4.43 6.11
N ALA A 8 0.28 -5.12 7.24
CA ALA A 8 1.35 -6.05 7.54
C ALA A 8 0.89 -7.11 8.55
N ARG A 9 1.51 -8.28 8.51
CA ARG A 9 1.28 -9.34 9.48
C ARG A 9 2.52 -10.19 9.71
N THR A 10 2.59 -10.77 10.88
CA THR A 10 3.43 -11.90 11.27
C THR A 10 2.51 -13.05 11.71
N PRO A 11 3.02 -14.26 12.01
CA PRO A 11 2.18 -15.33 12.55
C PRO A 11 1.42 -14.93 13.82
N ASP A 12 2.02 -14.06 14.64
CA ASP A 12 1.51 -13.71 15.98
C ASP A 12 0.88 -12.32 16.06
N THR A 13 1.01 -11.48 15.03
CA THR A 13 0.60 -10.08 15.09
C THR A 13 0.16 -9.55 13.75
N GLU A 14 -0.98 -8.85 13.75
CA GLU A 14 -1.49 -8.09 12.61
C GLU A 14 -1.32 -6.59 12.88
N LEU A 15 -0.96 -5.85 11.84
CA LEU A 15 -0.75 -4.41 11.90
C LEU A 15 -1.69 -3.71 10.93
N PHE A 16 -2.49 -2.81 11.47
CA PHE A 16 -3.51 -2.08 10.74
C PHE A 16 -3.16 -0.60 10.63
N LEU A 17 -3.39 -0.02 9.44
CA LEU A 17 -3.41 1.41 9.22
C LEU A 17 -4.83 1.93 9.44
N LEU A 18 -4.98 2.92 10.32
CA LEU A 18 -6.25 3.61 10.52
C LEU A 18 -6.46 4.62 9.38
N PRO A 19 -7.51 4.52 8.53
CA PRO A 19 -7.69 5.39 7.38
C PRO A 19 -7.69 6.88 7.74
N GLY A 20 -8.31 7.25 8.86
CA GLY A 20 -8.35 8.64 9.34
C GLY A 20 -6.98 9.21 9.74
N MET A 21 -5.97 8.36 9.95
CA MET A 21 -4.61 8.76 10.29
C MET A 21 -3.65 8.73 9.08
N ALA A 22 -4.11 8.25 7.92
CA ALA A 22 -3.32 8.15 6.69
C ALA A 22 -3.07 9.51 6.01
N ASN A 23 -3.68 10.59 6.51
CA ASN A 23 -3.40 11.97 6.10
C ASN A 23 -2.08 12.53 6.64
N ARG A 24 -1.35 11.77 7.46
CA ARG A 24 0.02 12.10 7.87
C ARG A 24 1.02 11.50 6.90
N HIS A 25 2.08 12.24 6.60
CA HIS A 25 3.15 11.74 5.75
C HIS A 25 3.85 10.54 6.38
N GLY A 26 4.06 9.50 5.58
CA GLY A 26 4.84 8.31 5.92
C GLY A 26 6.10 8.21 5.06
N LEU A 27 7.04 7.39 5.50
CA LEU A 27 8.27 7.08 4.77
C LEU A 27 8.43 5.56 4.66
N ILE A 28 8.51 5.06 3.42
CA ILE A 28 8.91 3.68 3.14
C ILE A 28 10.36 3.72 2.67
N THR A 29 11.25 3.09 3.45
CA THR A 29 12.68 3.02 3.17
C THR A 29 13.19 1.59 3.31
N GLY A 30 14.35 1.29 2.74
CA GLY A 30 14.94 -0.05 2.74
C GLY A 30 15.86 -0.29 1.55
N ALA A 31 16.64 -1.37 1.59
CA ALA A 31 17.54 -1.77 0.51
C ALA A 31 16.78 -2.32 -0.72
N THR A 32 17.47 -2.54 -1.83
CA THR A 32 16.90 -3.24 -2.99
C THR A 32 16.48 -4.66 -2.59
N GLY A 33 15.32 -5.12 -3.04
CA GLY A 33 14.80 -6.45 -2.72
C GLY A 33 14.09 -6.58 -1.37
N THR A 34 14.01 -5.51 -0.55
CA THR A 34 13.34 -5.56 0.78
C THR A 34 11.85 -5.21 0.73
N GLY A 35 11.21 -5.34 -0.43
CA GLY A 35 9.76 -5.21 -0.57
C GLY A 35 9.18 -3.79 -0.66
N LYS A 36 9.99 -2.73 -0.80
CA LYS A 36 9.48 -1.34 -0.91
C LYS A 36 8.36 -1.17 -1.95
N THR A 37 8.56 -1.72 -3.15
CA THR A 37 7.60 -1.61 -4.26
C THR A 37 6.28 -2.33 -3.94
N VAL A 38 6.35 -3.57 -3.45
CA VAL A 38 5.13 -4.34 -3.10
C VAL A 38 4.41 -3.73 -1.90
N THR A 39 5.12 -3.11 -0.95
CA THR A 39 4.50 -2.36 0.15
C THR A 39 3.72 -1.16 -0.37
N LEU A 40 4.30 -0.37 -1.29
CA LEU A 40 3.58 0.74 -1.93
C LEU A 40 2.34 0.26 -2.68
N GLN A 41 2.45 -0.85 -3.42
CA GLN A 41 1.32 -1.43 -4.15
C GLN A 41 0.19 -1.84 -3.20
N LYS A 42 0.51 -2.53 -2.09
CA LYS A 42 -0.50 -2.94 -1.11
C LYS A 42 -1.22 -1.76 -0.46
N LEU A 43 -0.49 -0.69 -0.12
CA LEU A 43 -1.10 0.53 0.42
C LEU A 43 -2.03 1.20 -0.60
N ALA A 44 -1.61 1.27 -1.86
CA ALA A 44 -2.41 1.87 -2.93
C ALA A 44 -3.70 1.09 -3.17
N GLU A 45 -3.61 -0.25 -3.24
CA GLU A 45 -4.76 -1.14 -3.35
C GLU A 45 -5.72 -0.94 -2.16
N SER A 46 -5.23 -1.05 -0.92
CA SER A 46 -6.09 -0.94 0.27
C SER A 46 -6.75 0.43 0.44
N LEU A 47 -6.09 1.52 0.01
CA LEU A 47 -6.73 2.84 -0.02
C LEU A 47 -7.78 2.92 -1.15
N SER A 48 -7.48 2.39 -2.33
CA SER A 48 -8.43 2.38 -3.46
C SER A 48 -9.67 1.51 -3.15
N GLU A 49 -9.51 0.40 -2.46
CA GLU A 49 -10.61 -0.51 -2.05
C GLU A 49 -11.66 0.20 -1.19
N ILE A 50 -11.24 1.17 -0.36
CA ILE A 50 -12.15 1.99 0.45
C ILE A 50 -12.59 3.29 -0.26
N GLY A 51 -12.33 3.40 -1.57
CA GLY A 51 -12.76 4.52 -2.40
C GLY A 51 -11.86 5.77 -2.33
N VAL A 52 -10.65 5.67 -1.77
CA VAL A 52 -9.70 6.78 -1.76
C VAL A 52 -8.94 6.80 -3.09
N PRO A 53 -8.97 7.90 -3.88
CA PRO A 53 -8.19 8.00 -5.11
C PRO A 53 -6.69 8.07 -4.78
N VAL A 54 -5.90 7.21 -5.42
CA VAL A 54 -4.45 7.13 -5.21
C VAL A 54 -3.71 7.63 -6.44
N PHE A 55 -2.83 8.61 -6.24
CA PHE A 55 -1.88 9.08 -7.24
C PHE A 55 -0.48 8.61 -6.87
N MET A 56 0.24 7.99 -7.81
CA MET A 56 1.60 7.47 -7.60
C MET A 56 2.53 7.94 -8.72
N ALA A 57 3.63 8.57 -8.32
CA ALA A 57 4.73 8.85 -9.23
C ALA A 57 5.61 7.60 -9.36
N ASP A 58 5.74 7.07 -10.56
CA ASP A 58 6.60 5.92 -10.84
C ASP A 58 7.80 6.35 -11.70
N VAL A 59 8.95 6.53 -11.03
CA VAL A 59 10.19 6.95 -11.69
C VAL A 59 10.90 5.77 -12.36
N LYS A 60 10.74 4.56 -11.81
CA LYS A 60 11.48 3.37 -12.26
C LYS A 60 10.70 2.50 -13.24
N GLY A 61 9.38 2.67 -13.29
CA GLY A 61 8.48 1.81 -14.05
C GLY A 61 8.02 0.57 -13.27
N ASP A 62 8.49 0.39 -12.03
CA ASP A 62 8.26 -0.81 -11.21
C ASP A 62 6.82 -0.90 -10.64
N LEU A 63 6.03 0.17 -10.76
CA LEU A 63 4.63 0.25 -10.32
C LEU A 63 3.66 0.17 -11.50
N THR A 64 4.18 0.15 -12.73
CA THR A 64 3.40 0.02 -13.95
C THR A 64 2.55 -1.26 -13.90
N GLY A 65 1.25 -1.12 -14.19
CA GLY A 65 0.31 -2.24 -14.19
C GLY A 65 -0.49 -2.42 -12.91
N ILE A 66 -0.19 -1.69 -11.81
CA ILE A 66 -0.97 -1.79 -10.56
C ILE A 66 -2.47 -1.48 -10.74
N ALA A 67 -2.81 -0.61 -11.70
CA ALA A 67 -4.21 -0.25 -11.99
C ALA A 67 -4.96 -1.31 -12.81
N GLN A 68 -4.26 -2.33 -13.31
CA GLN A 68 -4.87 -3.43 -14.08
C GLN A 68 -5.26 -4.55 -13.13
N ALA A 69 -6.40 -5.19 -13.39
CA ALA A 69 -6.78 -6.39 -12.66
C ALA A 69 -5.75 -7.50 -12.90
N GLY A 70 -5.41 -8.22 -11.83
CA GLY A 70 -4.54 -9.40 -11.94
C GLY A 70 -5.19 -10.51 -12.77
N THR A 71 -4.37 -11.26 -13.50
CA THR A 71 -4.77 -12.47 -14.22
C THR A 71 -4.31 -13.71 -13.45
N ALA A 72 -5.14 -14.75 -13.40
CA ALA A 72 -4.83 -16.03 -12.77
C ALA A 72 -3.82 -16.87 -13.59
#